data_AF-A0A0F0L8V6-F1
#
_entry.id   AF-A0A0F0L8V6-F1
#
_cell.length_a   1.000
_cell.length_b   1.000
_cell.length_c   1.000
_cell.angle_alpha   90.00
_cell.angle_beta   90.00
_cell.angle_gamma   90.00
#
_symmetry.space_group_name_H-M   'P 1'
#
loop_
_entity.id
_entity.type
_entity.pdbx_description
1 polymer ?
#
loop_
_entity_poly.entity_id
_entity_poly.type
_entity_poly.pdbx_seq_one_letter_code
_entity_poly.pdbx_strand_id
1 'polypeptide(L)'
;MSSDETPNVPTPRNSREAVREKAQQVHAQQSRARIMRRIIIGAVAVIAVGAIGTAVTLAVSAQVSKPQLMPSGMDGDGVVVTDITAAASSDETLTTPAPDATDAGAEEAQPTPEPTASDRVDIHIYVDYLSPDAGEFERANARQLTNWISEGAVTVSYHPVALLTASSNGTKYSLRAAAAAACVATHSPEKFYAFNHDLLDDQPKVGSDGLSDVQLADVAGAVGVDNGKAVRSCIENSDYVTWAKDATTRALDGPLAGSDDLVLTSAPMIVANGEAYVGALDDPAEFSQFVLTVASDAYYKASPTPTPSPSVEPTETPAP
;
A
#
# COMPACT_ATOMS: atom_id res chain seq x y z
N MET A 1 -61.24 -77.83 75.26
CA MET A 1 -60.94 -77.80 73.81
C MET A 1 -60.90 -76.34 73.40
N SER A 2 -59.82 -75.95 72.73
CA SER A 2 -59.44 -74.56 72.44
C SER A 2 -60.41 -73.92 71.45
N SER A 3 -60.95 -72.75 71.80
CA SER A 3 -61.65 -71.89 70.84
C SER A 3 -60.67 -70.87 70.29
N ASP A 4 -60.65 -70.82 68.97
CA ASP A 4 -59.86 -69.97 68.07
C ASP A 4 -60.49 -68.57 68.04
N GLU A 5 -59.72 -67.52 68.32
CA GLU A 5 -60.15 -66.14 68.05
C GLU A 5 -58.96 -65.32 67.55
N THR A 6 -58.97 -65.02 66.26
CA THR A 6 -57.98 -64.18 65.57
C THR A 6 -58.47 -62.73 65.54
N PRO A 7 -57.67 -61.72 65.93
CA PRO A 7 -58.03 -60.33 65.73
C PRO A 7 -57.71 -59.92 64.28
N ASN A 8 -58.75 -59.51 63.55
CA ASN A 8 -58.67 -58.89 62.24
C ASN A 8 -58.01 -57.50 62.34
N VAL A 9 -56.80 -57.34 61.83
CA VAL A 9 -56.09 -56.06 61.71
C VAL A 9 -56.40 -55.44 60.34
N PRO A 10 -56.92 -54.19 60.25
CA PRO A 10 -57.14 -53.53 58.97
C PRO A 10 -55.81 -53.17 58.29
N THR A 11 -55.69 -53.48 56.99
CA THR A 11 -54.50 -53.16 56.17
C THR A 11 -54.43 -51.67 55.82
N PRO A 12 -53.24 -51.03 55.84
CA PRO A 12 -53.10 -49.62 55.49
C PRO A 12 -53.02 -49.46 53.95
N ARG A 13 -54.18 -49.40 53.29
CA ARG A 13 -54.26 -49.13 51.83
C ARG A 13 -54.14 -47.63 51.48
N ASN A 14 -54.46 -46.72 52.40
CA ASN A 14 -54.59 -45.29 52.11
C ASN A 14 -53.26 -44.51 51.96
N SER A 15 -52.14 -45.02 52.49
CA SER A 15 -50.87 -44.30 52.46
C SER A 15 -50.12 -44.41 51.13
N ARG A 16 -50.33 -45.49 50.37
CA ARG A 16 -49.68 -45.72 49.07
C ARG A 16 -50.31 -44.92 47.93
N GLU A 17 -51.61 -44.65 48.03
CA GLU A 17 -52.36 -43.86 47.03
C GLU A 17 -52.04 -42.37 47.17
N ALA A 18 -52.00 -41.84 48.40
CA ALA A 18 -51.61 -40.45 48.66
C ALA A 18 -50.16 -40.12 48.22
N VAL A 19 -49.24 -41.09 48.31
CA VAL A 19 -47.86 -40.92 47.83
C VAL A 19 -47.79 -40.91 46.30
N ARG A 20 -48.61 -41.73 45.61
CA ARG A 20 -48.68 -41.73 44.14
C ARG A 20 -49.30 -40.45 43.59
N GLU A 21 -50.32 -39.92 44.26
CA GLU A 21 -50.94 -38.65 43.88
C GLU A 21 -49.98 -37.46 44.04
N LYS A 22 -49.27 -37.38 45.18
CA LYS A 22 -48.21 -36.36 45.37
C LYS A 22 -47.07 -36.52 44.37
N ALA A 23 -46.65 -37.74 44.05
CA ALA A 23 -45.61 -37.98 43.05
C ALA A 23 -46.06 -37.48 41.66
N GLN A 24 -47.31 -37.73 41.26
CA GLN A 24 -47.86 -37.24 40.00
C GLN A 24 -47.97 -35.70 39.96
N GLN A 25 -48.37 -35.06 41.07
CA GLN A 25 -48.42 -33.59 41.16
C GLN A 25 -47.02 -32.96 41.07
N VAL A 26 -46.02 -33.53 41.74
CA VAL A 26 -44.62 -33.05 41.67
C VAL A 26 -44.05 -33.25 40.27
N HIS A 27 -44.32 -34.38 39.62
CA HIS A 27 -43.91 -34.61 38.23
C HIS A 27 -44.57 -33.62 37.25
N ALA A 28 -45.85 -33.28 37.45
CA ALA A 28 -46.56 -32.30 36.64
C ALA A 28 -46.03 -30.87 36.85
N GLN A 29 -45.65 -30.50 38.08
CA GLN A 29 -45.02 -29.21 38.37
C GLN A 29 -43.60 -29.14 37.78
N GLN A 30 -42.81 -30.19 37.92
CA GLN A 30 -41.44 -30.24 37.38
C GLN A 30 -41.40 -30.26 35.85
N SER A 31 -42.35 -30.92 35.18
CA SER A 31 -42.41 -30.93 33.71
C SER A 31 -42.75 -29.54 33.15
N ARG A 32 -43.73 -28.85 33.75
CA ARG A 32 -44.08 -27.45 33.40
C ARG A 32 -42.91 -26.50 33.62
N ALA A 33 -42.19 -26.63 34.73
CA ALA A 33 -41.00 -25.82 35.01
C ALA A 33 -39.86 -26.08 34.02
N ARG A 34 -39.61 -27.34 33.62
CA ARG A 34 -38.61 -27.68 32.59
C ARG A 34 -38.98 -27.13 31.22
N ILE A 35 -40.25 -27.20 30.83
CA ILE A 35 -40.72 -26.66 29.55
C ILE A 35 -40.59 -25.13 29.55
N MET A 36 -41.04 -24.45 30.60
CA MET A 36 -40.88 -22.99 30.76
C MET A 36 -39.40 -22.57 30.72
N ARG A 37 -38.51 -23.29 31.41
CA ARG A 37 -37.07 -22.99 31.39
C ARG A 37 -36.44 -23.17 30.01
N ARG A 38 -36.86 -24.18 29.25
CA ARG A 38 -36.40 -24.39 27.86
C ARG A 38 -36.89 -23.29 26.93
N ILE A 39 -38.13 -22.83 27.09
CA ILE A 39 -38.69 -21.71 26.32
C ILE A 39 -37.93 -20.42 26.63
N ILE A 40 -37.64 -20.13 27.89
CA ILE A 40 -36.88 -18.93 28.30
C ILE A 40 -35.46 -18.97 27.72
N ILE A 41 -34.75 -20.09 27.82
CA ILE A 41 -33.40 -20.23 27.26
C ILE A 41 -33.43 -20.09 25.73
N GLY A 42 -34.42 -20.69 25.07
CA GLY A 42 -34.60 -20.55 23.61
C GLY A 42 -34.86 -19.10 23.20
N ALA A 43 -35.73 -18.38 23.93
CA ALA A 43 -36.03 -16.97 23.67
C ALA A 43 -34.81 -16.07 23.88
N VAL A 44 -34.04 -16.29 24.96
CA VAL A 44 -32.80 -15.53 25.23
C VAL A 44 -31.74 -15.80 24.15
N ALA A 45 -31.59 -17.05 23.70
CA ALA A 45 -30.66 -17.40 22.62
C ALA A 45 -31.05 -16.73 21.28
N VAL A 46 -32.34 -16.71 20.94
CA VAL A 46 -32.83 -16.04 19.73
C VAL A 46 -32.63 -14.52 19.80
N ILE A 47 -32.87 -13.91 20.96
CA ILE A 47 -32.62 -12.48 21.18
C ILE A 47 -31.12 -12.17 21.08
N ALA A 48 -30.24 -13.01 21.65
CA ALA A 48 -28.80 -12.81 21.59
C ALA A 48 -28.25 -12.96 20.16
N VAL A 49 -28.67 -14.00 19.42
CA VAL A 49 -28.28 -14.19 18.02
C VAL A 49 -28.84 -13.08 17.13
N GLY A 50 -30.08 -12.65 17.38
CA GLY A 50 -30.69 -11.50 16.70
C GLY A 50 -29.91 -10.21 16.96
N ALA A 51 -29.52 -9.93 18.21
CA ALA A 51 -28.74 -8.76 18.60
C ALA A 51 -27.32 -8.75 18.01
N ILE A 52 -26.68 -9.93 17.92
CA ILE A 52 -25.38 -10.07 17.24
C ILE A 52 -25.55 -9.85 15.73
N GLY A 53 -26.59 -10.45 15.12
CA GLY A 53 -26.90 -10.26 13.71
C GLY A 53 -27.19 -8.80 13.35
N THR A 54 -27.96 -8.08 14.17
CA THR A 54 -28.22 -6.66 13.97
C THR A 54 -27.01 -5.77 14.24
N ALA A 55 -26.16 -6.12 15.21
CA ALA A 55 -24.90 -5.40 15.46
C ALA A 55 -23.92 -5.56 14.29
N VAL A 56 -23.82 -6.77 13.71
CA VAL A 56 -22.98 -7.03 12.53
C VAL A 56 -23.53 -6.32 11.29
N THR A 57 -24.85 -6.34 11.04
CA THR A 57 -25.41 -5.62 9.88
C THR A 57 -25.35 -4.11 10.04
N LEU A 58 -25.47 -3.56 11.25
CA LEU A 58 -25.27 -2.13 11.51
C LEU A 58 -23.79 -1.71 11.40
N ALA A 59 -22.86 -2.56 11.83
CA ALA A 59 -21.42 -2.29 11.68
C ALA A 59 -20.95 -2.36 10.22
N VAL A 60 -21.57 -3.21 9.40
CA VAL A 60 -21.32 -3.30 7.96
C VAL A 60 -22.01 -2.14 7.22
N SER A 61 -23.26 -1.79 7.54
CA SER A 61 -23.96 -0.70 6.88
C SER A 61 -23.38 0.69 7.22
N ALA A 62 -22.87 0.87 8.44
CA ALA A 62 -22.18 2.11 8.84
C ALA A 62 -20.84 2.31 8.09
N GLN A 63 -20.23 1.25 7.53
CA GLN A 63 -19.04 1.36 6.68
C GLN A 63 -19.37 1.66 5.21
N VAL A 64 -20.56 1.28 4.74
CA VAL A 64 -20.98 1.50 3.34
C VAL A 64 -21.40 2.96 3.07
N SER A 65 -21.60 3.78 4.11
CA SER A 65 -22.14 5.15 3.97
C SER A 65 -21.14 6.29 4.22
N LYS A 66 -19.86 6.02 4.48
CA LYS A 66 -18.84 7.08 4.51
C LYS A 66 -18.29 7.29 3.09
N PRO A 67 -18.25 8.53 2.57
CA PRO A 67 -17.54 8.82 1.34
C PRO A 67 -16.09 8.34 1.48
N GLN A 68 -15.63 7.55 0.53
CA GLN A 68 -14.25 7.09 0.52
C GLN A 68 -13.36 8.31 0.27
N LEU A 69 -12.44 8.59 1.20
CA LEU A 69 -11.48 9.67 1.03
C LEU A 69 -10.50 9.26 -0.07
N MET A 70 -10.40 10.10 -1.10
CA MET A 70 -9.37 10.01 -2.12
C MET A 70 -8.30 11.06 -1.80
N PRO A 71 -7.01 10.69 -1.78
CA PRO A 71 -5.94 11.67 -1.62
C PRO A 71 -5.98 12.68 -2.77
N SER A 72 -5.67 13.94 -2.48
CA SER A 72 -5.52 14.97 -3.52
C SER A 72 -4.06 15.09 -3.93
N GLY A 73 -3.79 15.49 -5.18
CA GLY A 73 -2.43 15.73 -5.66
C GLY A 73 -1.66 14.46 -6.06
N MET A 74 -2.36 13.36 -6.30
CA MET A 74 -1.80 12.13 -6.86
C MET A 74 -2.21 11.96 -8.32
N ASP A 75 -1.32 11.40 -9.13
CA ASP A 75 -1.60 10.98 -10.51
C ASP A 75 -1.43 9.46 -10.63
N GLY A 76 -2.49 8.77 -11.08
CA GLY A 76 -2.49 7.31 -11.17
C GLY A 76 -2.18 6.57 -9.86
N ASP A 77 -2.62 7.10 -8.71
CA ASP A 77 -2.25 6.65 -7.35
C ASP A 77 -0.77 6.88 -6.95
N GLY A 78 -0.02 7.59 -7.79
CA GLY A 78 1.35 7.99 -7.54
C GLY A 78 1.45 9.41 -6.99
N VAL A 79 2.38 9.61 -6.07
CA VAL A 79 2.80 10.94 -5.62
C VAL A 79 3.99 11.36 -6.47
N VAL A 80 3.78 12.36 -7.33
CA VAL A 80 4.85 12.97 -8.13
C VAL A 80 5.72 13.80 -7.20
N VAL A 81 7.03 13.56 -7.21
CA VAL A 81 8.00 14.33 -6.42
C VAL A 81 8.28 15.65 -7.14
N THR A 82 7.72 16.74 -6.62
CA THR A 82 7.82 18.09 -7.21
C THR A 82 8.87 18.98 -6.55
N ASP A 83 9.20 18.73 -5.29
CA ASP A 83 10.20 19.48 -4.54
C ASP A 83 10.99 18.50 -3.65
N ILE A 84 12.31 18.69 -3.60
CA ILE A 84 13.21 17.91 -2.76
C ILE A 84 13.72 18.86 -1.69
N THR A 85 12.91 19.06 -0.65
CA THR A 85 13.40 19.77 0.54
C THR A 85 14.43 18.89 1.26
N ALA A 86 15.70 19.06 0.86
CA ALA A 86 16.93 18.39 1.32
C ALA A 86 16.74 17.33 2.43
N ALA A 87 16.25 16.15 2.05
CA ALA A 87 16.59 14.92 2.74
C ALA A 87 17.91 14.42 2.11
N ALA A 88 18.90 14.08 2.93
CA ALA A 88 20.25 13.63 2.54
C ALA A 88 21.24 14.72 2.07
N SER A 89 21.58 15.65 2.95
CA SER A 89 22.98 16.16 3.00
C SER A 89 23.80 15.25 3.90
N SER A 90 24.24 14.11 3.38
CA SER A 90 25.39 13.38 3.90
C SER A 90 26.45 13.32 2.81
N ASP A 91 27.49 14.11 3.06
CA ASP A 91 28.69 14.38 2.27
C ASP A 91 29.44 13.08 1.91
N GLU A 92 29.49 12.76 0.62
CA GLU A 92 30.66 12.13 0.00
C GLU A 92 30.72 12.54 -1.46
N THR A 93 31.63 13.45 -1.76
CA THR A 93 31.96 13.92 -3.11
C THR A 93 32.54 12.77 -3.95
N LEU A 94 31.74 12.20 -4.85
CA LEU A 94 32.29 11.50 -6.01
C LEU A 94 32.82 12.56 -6.98
N THR A 95 34.14 12.66 -7.04
CA THR A 95 34.85 13.51 -8.00
C THR A 95 34.73 12.87 -9.39
N THR A 96 33.91 13.45 -10.26
CA THR A 96 33.97 13.17 -11.70
C THR A 96 35.26 13.81 -12.26
N PRO A 97 36.15 13.06 -12.94
CA PRO A 97 37.29 13.68 -13.61
C PRO A 97 36.80 14.46 -14.84
N ALA A 98 37.01 15.77 -14.82
CA ALA A 98 36.89 16.61 -16.01
C ALA A 98 38.06 16.29 -16.98
N PRO A 99 37.84 16.15 -18.29
CA PRO A 99 38.93 16.07 -19.25
C PRO A 99 39.59 17.45 -19.45
N ASP A 100 40.91 17.47 -19.50
CA ASP A 100 41.76 18.64 -19.75
C ASP A 100 41.40 19.34 -21.08
N ALA A 101 41.26 20.66 -21.02
CA ALA A 101 41.08 21.52 -22.18
C ALA A 101 42.38 21.57 -23.01
N THR A 102 42.32 21.05 -24.24
CA THR A 102 43.34 21.34 -25.26
C THR A 102 42.76 22.35 -26.24
N ASP A 103 43.47 23.47 -26.40
CA ASP A 103 43.17 24.59 -27.28
C ASP A 103 43.44 24.22 -28.74
N ALA A 104 42.44 24.29 -29.62
CA ALA A 104 42.62 24.24 -31.07
C ALA A 104 41.40 24.80 -31.82
N GLY A 105 41.61 25.96 -32.47
CA GLY A 105 41.22 26.20 -33.86
C GLY A 105 39.73 26.40 -34.18
N ALA A 106 39.37 27.65 -34.49
CA ALA A 106 38.11 27.99 -35.12
C ALA A 106 37.97 27.34 -36.51
N GLU A 107 36.92 26.55 -36.74
CA GLU A 107 36.37 26.30 -38.07
C GLU A 107 34.89 25.83 -37.98
N GLU A 108 34.08 26.53 -38.78
CA GLU A 108 32.70 26.26 -39.25
C GLU A 108 31.66 25.65 -38.29
N ALA A 109 30.68 26.49 -37.95
CA ALA A 109 29.46 26.13 -37.25
C ALA A 109 28.69 25.03 -38.01
N GLN A 110 28.86 23.78 -37.58
CA GLN A 110 27.81 22.78 -37.72
C GLN A 110 26.57 23.27 -36.97
N PRO A 111 25.34 23.04 -37.47
CA PRO A 111 24.16 23.32 -36.68
C PRO A 111 24.25 22.45 -35.43
N THR A 112 24.49 23.08 -34.27
CA THR A 112 24.17 22.50 -32.97
C THR A 112 22.74 21.99 -33.10
N PRO A 113 22.46 20.69 -32.93
CA PRO A 113 21.07 20.26 -32.82
C PRO A 113 20.48 21.08 -31.68
N GLU A 114 19.50 21.93 -31.98
CA GLU A 114 18.63 22.46 -30.94
C GLU A 114 18.11 21.24 -30.16
N PRO A 115 18.08 21.28 -28.82
CA PRO A 115 17.53 20.19 -28.03
C PRO A 115 16.03 20.14 -28.31
N THR A 116 15.68 19.38 -29.35
CA THR A 116 14.31 19.00 -29.67
C THR A 116 13.87 18.10 -28.53
N ALA A 117 13.09 18.66 -27.60
CA ALA A 117 12.50 18.02 -26.42
C ALA A 117 13.43 17.03 -25.69
N SER A 118 14.07 17.49 -24.60
CA SER A 118 14.50 16.53 -23.57
C SER A 118 13.24 15.94 -22.94
N ASP A 119 12.70 14.88 -23.55
CA ASP A 119 11.62 14.09 -22.97
C ASP A 119 12.17 13.45 -21.70
N ARG A 120 11.83 14.07 -20.57
CA ARG A 120 12.23 13.61 -19.22
C ARG A 120 11.79 12.17 -19.07
N VAL A 121 12.64 11.32 -18.51
CA VAL A 121 12.24 9.92 -18.22
C VAL A 121 11.19 9.95 -17.10
N ASP A 122 10.04 9.34 -17.35
CA ASP A 122 8.98 9.17 -16.35
C ASP A 122 9.19 7.85 -15.61
N ILE A 123 9.48 7.94 -14.32
CA ILE A 123 9.84 6.82 -13.45
C ILE A 123 8.75 6.64 -12.39
N HIS A 124 8.08 5.50 -12.43
CA HIS A 124 7.11 5.06 -11.44
C HIS A 124 7.75 4.02 -10.52
N ILE A 125 7.68 4.24 -9.20
CA ILE A 125 8.26 3.36 -8.19
C ILE A 125 7.14 2.86 -7.28
N TYR A 126 6.74 1.61 -7.42
CA TYR A 126 5.74 0.96 -6.56
C TYR A 126 6.40 0.45 -5.29
N VAL A 127 6.04 1.00 -4.14
CA VAL A 127 6.72 0.72 -2.86
C VAL A 127 5.77 0.15 -1.81
N ASP A 128 6.21 -0.91 -1.14
CA ASP A 128 5.62 -1.40 0.11
C ASP A 128 6.60 -1.12 1.24
N TYR A 129 6.19 -0.32 2.23
CA TYR A 129 7.05 0.13 3.31
C TYR A 129 7.55 -0.99 4.26
N LEU A 130 7.06 -2.22 4.14
CA LEU A 130 7.59 -3.40 4.84
C LEU A 130 8.53 -4.25 3.98
N SER A 131 8.62 -3.99 2.68
CA SER A 131 9.45 -4.79 1.78
C SER A 131 10.93 -4.46 1.97
N PRO A 132 11.78 -5.43 2.35
CA PRO A 132 13.23 -5.19 2.50
C PRO A 132 13.88 -4.73 1.20
N ASP A 133 13.45 -5.30 0.07
CA ASP A 133 13.93 -4.95 -1.28
C ASP A 133 13.64 -3.48 -1.59
N ALA A 134 12.53 -2.92 -1.08
CA ALA A 134 12.15 -1.53 -1.34
C ALA A 134 13.06 -0.57 -0.56
N GLY A 135 13.41 -0.93 0.68
CA GLY A 135 14.41 -0.19 1.44
C GLY A 135 15.82 -0.35 0.88
N GLU A 136 16.18 -1.51 0.33
CA GLU A 136 17.47 -1.72 -0.35
C GLU A 136 17.60 -0.78 -1.55
N PHE A 137 16.60 -0.77 -2.43
CA PHE A 137 16.56 0.14 -3.58
C PHE A 137 16.63 1.61 -3.15
N GLU A 138 15.84 2.03 -2.17
CA GLU A 138 15.84 3.42 -1.68
C GLU A 138 17.22 3.82 -1.14
N ARG A 139 17.83 3.00 -0.27
CA ARG A 139 19.15 3.30 0.31
C ARG A 139 20.25 3.39 -0.76
N ALA A 140 20.17 2.57 -1.81
CA ALA A 140 21.13 2.59 -2.89
C ALA A 140 20.92 3.79 -3.84
N ASN A 141 19.67 4.12 -4.17
CA ASN A 141 19.34 4.99 -5.29
C ASN A 141 18.78 6.38 -4.92
N ALA A 142 18.42 6.65 -3.66
CA ALA A 142 17.80 7.92 -3.26
C ALA A 142 18.63 9.15 -3.65
N ARG A 143 19.96 9.09 -3.47
CA ARG A 143 20.87 10.19 -3.82
C ARG A 143 20.88 10.49 -5.31
N GLN A 144 20.95 9.48 -6.18
CA GLN A 144 20.97 9.73 -7.62
C GLN A 144 19.60 10.16 -8.15
N LEU A 145 18.51 9.58 -7.62
CA LEU A 145 17.14 10.01 -7.94
C LEU A 145 16.95 11.48 -7.57
N THR A 146 17.40 11.89 -6.38
CA THR A 146 17.39 13.29 -5.94
C THR A 146 18.11 14.21 -6.92
N ASN A 147 19.31 13.82 -7.37
CA ASN A 147 20.07 14.62 -8.34
C ASN A 147 19.32 14.72 -9.68
N TRP A 148 18.83 13.59 -10.22
CA TRP A 148 18.13 13.58 -11.51
C TRP A 148 16.83 14.39 -11.49
N ILE A 149 16.06 14.32 -10.40
CA ILE A 149 14.86 15.14 -10.23
C ILE A 149 15.24 16.62 -10.16
N SER A 150 16.29 16.96 -9.40
CA SER A 150 16.76 18.36 -9.24
C SER A 150 17.27 18.96 -10.55
N GLU A 151 17.92 18.15 -11.39
CA GLU A 151 18.36 18.51 -12.73
C GLU A 151 17.20 18.55 -13.75
N GLY A 152 16.03 18.05 -13.38
CA GLY A 152 14.88 17.91 -14.26
C GLY A 152 15.07 16.87 -15.35
N ALA A 153 15.99 15.92 -15.16
CA ALA A 153 16.27 14.83 -16.09
C ALA A 153 15.18 13.74 -16.05
N VAL A 154 14.53 13.59 -14.90
CA VAL A 154 13.48 12.60 -14.67
C VAL A 154 12.27 13.23 -13.96
N THR A 155 11.11 12.63 -14.17
CA THR A 155 9.94 12.78 -13.29
C THR A 155 9.83 11.50 -12.47
N VAL A 156 9.73 11.60 -11.14
CA VAL A 156 9.60 10.40 -10.27
C VAL A 156 8.27 10.44 -9.55
N SER A 157 7.52 9.35 -9.68
CA SER A 157 6.26 9.11 -8.99
C SER A 157 6.39 7.89 -8.08
N TYR A 158 6.21 8.05 -6.78
CA TYR A 158 6.13 6.91 -5.85
C TYR A 158 4.68 6.48 -5.68
N HIS A 159 4.43 5.17 -5.77
CA HIS A 159 3.11 4.55 -5.66
C HIS A 159 3.06 3.68 -4.39
N PRO A 160 2.56 4.20 -3.25
CA PRO A 160 2.43 3.42 -2.03
C PRO A 160 1.44 2.27 -2.21
N VAL A 161 1.92 1.04 -2.02
CA VAL A 161 1.15 -0.21 -2.10
C VAL A 161 1.34 -1.05 -0.84
N ALA A 162 0.52 -2.09 -0.68
CA ALA A 162 0.43 -2.85 0.56
C ALA A 162 0.43 -4.39 0.36
N LEU A 163 1.36 -4.89 -0.46
CA LEU A 163 1.55 -6.33 -0.75
C LEU A 163 1.84 -7.18 0.50
N LEU A 164 2.58 -6.63 1.47
CA LEU A 164 3.02 -7.31 2.69
C LEU A 164 2.08 -7.05 3.88
N THR A 165 0.83 -6.64 3.64
CA THR A 165 -0.17 -6.38 4.69
C THR A 165 -0.29 -7.51 5.72
N ALA A 166 -0.23 -8.77 5.28
CA ALA A 166 -0.34 -9.93 6.16
C ALA A 166 0.94 -10.25 6.96
N SER A 167 2.07 -9.62 6.62
CA SER A 167 3.41 -9.96 7.13
C SER A 167 3.83 -9.13 8.34
N SER A 168 2.89 -8.59 9.10
CA SER A 168 3.13 -7.67 10.23
C SER A 168 2.37 -8.04 11.51
N ASN A 169 2.46 -9.30 11.95
CA ASN A 169 1.84 -9.82 13.18
C ASN A 169 0.35 -9.41 13.39
N GLY A 170 -0.40 -9.24 12.29
CA GLY A 170 -1.82 -8.82 12.31
C GLY A 170 -2.06 -7.32 12.42
N THR A 171 -1.03 -6.47 12.58
CA THR A 171 -1.16 -5.01 12.66
C THR A 171 -1.38 -4.33 11.32
N LYS A 172 -1.08 -5.02 10.20
CA LYS A 172 -1.26 -4.52 8.83
C LYS A 172 -0.40 -3.28 8.52
N TYR A 173 0.85 -3.31 8.97
CA TYR A 173 1.79 -2.18 8.84
C TYR A 173 1.88 -1.62 7.41
N SER A 174 2.11 -2.45 6.38
CA SER A 174 2.20 -1.97 4.98
C SER A 174 1.00 -1.13 4.56
N LEU A 175 -0.21 -1.57 4.91
CA LEU A 175 -1.44 -0.87 4.56
C LEU A 175 -1.58 0.46 5.31
N ARG A 176 -1.23 0.49 6.60
CA ARG A 176 -1.26 1.72 7.42
C ARG A 176 -0.19 2.72 6.98
N ALA A 177 1.01 2.23 6.65
CA ALA A 177 2.11 3.05 6.15
C ALA A 177 1.80 3.67 4.77
N ALA A 178 1.21 2.89 3.85
CA ALA A 178 0.74 3.42 2.56
C ALA A 178 -0.34 4.49 2.73
N ALA A 179 -1.29 4.28 3.65
CA ALA A 179 -2.28 5.30 4.00
C ALA A 179 -1.65 6.55 4.64
N ALA A 180 -0.62 6.37 5.48
CA ALA A 180 0.09 7.48 6.11
C ALA A 180 0.86 8.32 5.06
N ALA A 181 1.49 7.67 4.09
CA ALA A 181 2.14 8.33 2.96
C ALA A 181 1.15 9.19 2.17
N ALA A 182 -0.08 8.69 1.97
CA ALA A 182 -1.16 9.45 1.34
C ALA A 182 -1.63 10.66 2.17
N CYS A 183 -1.64 10.54 3.50
CA CYS A 183 -1.91 11.68 4.40
C CYS A 183 -0.85 12.78 4.24
N VAL A 184 0.43 12.40 4.18
CA VAL A 184 1.53 13.36 3.99
C VAL A 184 1.43 14.00 2.60
N ALA A 185 1.24 13.21 1.55
CA ALA A 185 1.06 13.72 0.19
C ALA A 185 -0.11 14.71 0.07
N THR A 186 -1.24 14.42 0.71
CA THR A 186 -2.44 15.27 0.66
C THR A 186 -2.25 16.60 1.39
N HIS A 187 -1.61 16.58 2.56
CA HIS A 187 -1.59 17.72 3.47
C HIS A 187 -0.24 18.46 3.52
N SER A 188 0.82 17.85 3.01
CA SER A 188 2.19 18.39 3.02
C SER A 188 3.01 17.75 1.88
N PRO A 189 2.61 17.90 0.61
CA PRO A 189 3.22 17.20 -0.54
C PRO A 189 4.74 17.36 -0.62
N GLU A 190 5.27 18.54 -0.32
CA GLU A 190 6.72 18.82 -0.37
C GLU A 190 7.54 18.08 0.71
N LYS A 191 6.85 17.44 1.67
CA LYS A 191 7.44 16.59 2.72
C LYS A 191 7.26 15.11 2.46
N PHE A 192 6.53 14.74 1.40
CA PHE A 192 6.29 13.34 1.06
C PHE A 192 7.61 12.60 0.80
N TYR A 193 8.52 13.17 0.01
CA TYR A 193 9.77 12.48 -0.35
C TYR A 193 10.62 12.15 0.88
N ALA A 194 10.78 13.11 1.81
CA ALA A 194 11.48 12.90 3.07
C ALA A 194 10.80 11.85 3.94
N PHE A 195 9.46 11.89 4.06
CA PHE A 195 8.70 10.89 4.81
C PHE A 195 8.82 9.48 4.19
N ASN A 196 8.73 9.39 2.86
CA ASN A 196 8.89 8.15 2.12
C ASN A 196 10.29 7.55 2.34
N HIS A 197 11.32 8.38 2.25
CA HIS A 197 12.71 8.01 2.52
C HIS A 197 12.87 7.46 3.93
N ASP A 198 12.42 8.17 4.96
CA ASP A 198 12.56 7.75 6.37
C ASP A 198 11.87 6.40 6.63
N LEU A 199 10.70 6.15 6.03
CA LEU A 199 10.01 4.85 6.18
C LEU A 199 10.72 3.68 5.49
N LEU A 200 11.48 3.94 4.43
CA LEU A 200 12.21 2.93 3.66
C LEU A 200 13.66 2.73 4.17
N ASP A 201 14.27 3.76 4.75
CA ASP A 201 15.59 3.68 5.37
C ASP A 201 15.53 2.92 6.71
N ASP A 202 14.64 3.32 7.62
CA ASP A 202 14.46 2.70 8.95
C ASP A 202 13.23 1.78 9.01
N GLN A 203 13.26 0.71 8.21
CA GLN A 203 12.13 -0.22 8.12
C GLN A 203 12.00 -1.11 9.36
N PRO A 204 10.76 -1.37 9.82
CA PRO A 204 10.53 -2.44 10.77
C PRO A 204 10.85 -3.80 10.13
N LYS A 205 11.25 -4.76 10.97
CA LYS A 205 11.50 -6.14 10.51
C LYS A 205 10.19 -6.78 10.02
N VAL A 206 10.27 -7.52 8.91
CA VAL A 206 9.17 -8.41 8.48
C VAL A 206 8.78 -9.36 9.61
N GLY A 207 7.48 -9.52 9.84
CA GLY A 207 6.92 -10.31 10.92
C GLY A 207 6.82 -9.60 12.27
N SER A 208 7.38 -8.38 12.41
CA SER A 208 7.16 -7.54 13.59
C SER A 208 5.82 -6.80 13.52
N ASP A 209 5.43 -6.13 14.61
CA ASP A 209 4.23 -5.28 14.65
C ASP A 209 4.33 -4.06 13.73
N GLY A 210 5.53 -3.69 13.27
CA GLY A 210 5.76 -2.43 12.57
C GLY A 210 5.55 -1.20 13.46
N LEU A 211 5.57 -0.02 12.85
CA LEU A 211 5.25 1.22 13.56
C LEU A 211 3.74 1.33 13.80
N SER A 212 3.34 1.79 14.98
CA SER A 212 1.96 2.20 15.27
C SER A 212 1.58 3.47 14.51
N ASP A 213 0.29 3.80 14.43
CA ASP A 213 -0.17 5.03 13.73
C ASP A 213 0.37 6.30 14.41
N VAL A 214 0.51 6.26 15.74
CA VAL A 214 1.17 7.32 16.52
C VAL A 214 2.63 7.49 16.08
N GLN A 215 3.37 6.39 15.94
CA GLN A 215 4.77 6.43 15.50
C GLN A 215 4.90 6.88 14.04
N LEU A 216 3.99 6.45 13.15
CA LEU A 216 3.93 6.95 11.76
C LEU A 216 3.69 8.46 11.73
N ALA A 217 2.80 8.97 12.58
CA ALA A 217 2.57 10.40 12.70
C ALA A 217 3.76 11.15 13.32
N ASP A 218 4.51 10.51 14.22
CA ASP A 218 5.73 11.07 14.80
C ASP A 218 6.85 11.19 13.74
N VAL A 219 7.01 10.18 12.86
CA VAL A 219 7.92 10.24 11.70
C VAL A 219 7.53 11.40 10.76
N ALA A 220 6.23 11.54 10.44
CA ALA A 220 5.75 12.67 9.64
C ALA A 220 6.05 14.03 10.32
N GLY A 221 5.89 14.10 11.64
CA GLY A 221 6.27 15.28 12.42
C GLY A 221 7.76 15.60 12.37
N ALA A 222 8.62 14.58 12.38
CA ALA A 222 10.07 14.72 12.36
C ALA A 222 10.60 15.34 11.06
N VAL A 223 9.97 15.05 9.91
CA VAL A 223 10.33 15.66 8.61
C VAL A 223 9.78 17.08 8.42
N GLY A 224 9.08 17.63 9.42
CA GLY A 224 8.67 19.04 9.45
C GLY A 224 7.47 19.37 8.56
N VAL A 225 6.43 18.53 8.57
CA VAL A 225 5.17 18.78 7.85
C VAL A 225 4.50 20.11 8.22
N ASP A 226 4.02 20.86 7.22
CA ASP A 226 3.45 22.20 7.39
C ASP A 226 2.12 22.17 8.17
N ASN A 227 1.28 21.18 7.87
CA ASN A 227 -0.04 20.99 8.47
C ASN A 227 -0.02 19.88 9.54
N GLY A 228 0.97 19.88 10.43
CA GLY A 228 1.24 18.74 11.33
C GLY A 228 0.06 18.20 12.13
N LYS A 229 -0.89 19.04 12.56
CA LYS A 229 -2.12 18.56 13.24
C LYS A 229 -3.05 17.79 12.29
N ALA A 230 -3.22 18.27 11.06
CA ALA A 230 -4.07 17.61 10.06
C ALA A 230 -3.41 16.31 9.59
N VAL A 231 -2.11 16.33 9.30
CA VAL A 231 -1.33 15.14 8.96
C VAL A 231 -1.43 14.09 10.07
N ARG A 232 -1.14 14.46 11.31
CA ARG A 232 -1.24 13.56 12.45
C ARG A 232 -2.63 12.96 12.59
N SER A 233 -3.67 13.80 12.55
CA SER A 233 -5.05 13.31 12.66
C SER A 233 -5.41 12.37 11.52
N CYS A 234 -4.97 12.64 10.29
CA CYS A 234 -5.23 11.79 9.14
C CYS A 234 -4.60 10.40 9.33
N ILE A 235 -3.35 10.35 9.81
CA ILE A 235 -2.61 9.11 10.06
C ILE A 235 -3.25 8.33 11.21
N GLU A 236 -3.47 8.96 12.37
CA GLU A 236 -4.03 8.31 13.56
C GLU A 236 -5.48 7.83 13.37
N ASN A 237 -6.25 8.51 12.50
CA ASN A 237 -7.60 8.07 12.13
C ASN A 237 -7.62 7.04 11.01
N SER A 238 -6.47 6.71 10.40
CA SER A 238 -6.38 5.75 9.31
C SER A 238 -7.26 6.16 8.10
N ASP A 239 -7.26 7.45 7.76
CA ASP A 239 -8.21 8.05 6.81
C ASP A 239 -8.12 7.45 5.40
N TYR A 240 -6.92 7.10 4.94
CA TYR A 240 -6.66 6.58 3.59
C TYR A 240 -6.44 5.07 3.50
N VAL A 241 -6.76 4.28 4.54
CA VAL A 241 -6.55 2.81 4.53
C VAL A 241 -7.36 2.12 3.43
N THR A 242 -8.60 2.57 3.18
CA THR A 242 -9.41 2.02 2.08
C THR A 242 -8.83 2.40 0.72
N TRP A 243 -8.36 3.65 0.55
CA TRP A 243 -7.67 4.05 -0.68
C TRP A 243 -6.41 3.20 -0.91
N ALA A 244 -5.57 3.01 0.09
CA ALA A 244 -4.32 2.24 -0.04
C ALA A 244 -4.57 0.78 -0.46
N LYS A 245 -5.64 0.17 0.07
CA LYS A 245 -6.08 -1.16 -0.34
C LYS A 245 -6.51 -1.19 -1.81
N ASP A 246 -7.30 -0.20 -2.23
CA ASP A 246 -7.84 -0.17 -3.59
C ASP A 246 -6.77 0.22 -4.60
N ALA A 247 -5.83 1.10 -4.25
CA ALA A 247 -4.65 1.43 -5.06
C ALA A 247 -3.76 0.20 -5.26
N THR A 248 -3.52 -0.58 -4.20
CA THR A 248 -2.83 -1.87 -4.30
C THR A 248 -3.57 -2.84 -5.24
N THR A 249 -4.90 -2.88 -5.15
CA THR A 249 -5.72 -3.75 -6.02
C THR A 249 -5.61 -3.32 -7.48
N ARG A 250 -5.72 -2.01 -7.76
CA ARG A 250 -5.54 -1.47 -9.12
C ARG A 250 -4.15 -1.77 -9.68
N ALA A 251 -3.10 -1.66 -8.87
CA ALA A 251 -1.75 -1.99 -9.30
C ALA A 251 -1.59 -3.49 -9.63
N LEU A 252 -2.22 -4.38 -8.85
CA LEU A 252 -2.22 -5.82 -9.12
C LEU A 252 -3.03 -6.21 -10.36
N ASP A 253 -4.11 -5.48 -10.65
CA ASP A 253 -4.96 -5.71 -11.83
C ASP A 253 -4.35 -5.09 -13.11
N GLY A 254 -3.64 -3.97 -12.96
CA GLY A 254 -3.02 -3.18 -14.02
C GLY A 254 -4.01 -2.53 -15.01
N PRO A 255 -3.49 -1.90 -16.08
CA PRO A 255 -2.07 -1.64 -16.31
C PRO A 255 -1.48 -0.65 -15.29
N LEU A 256 -0.18 -0.75 -15.01
CA LEU A 256 0.53 0.19 -14.14
C LEU A 256 0.65 1.56 -14.82
N ALA A 257 0.68 2.62 -14.01
CA ALA A 257 0.93 3.97 -14.48
C ALA A 257 2.28 4.03 -15.23
N GLY A 258 2.27 4.73 -16.37
CA GLY A 258 3.42 4.80 -17.27
C GLY A 258 3.62 3.58 -18.17
N SER A 259 2.76 2.55 -18.11
CA SER A 259 2.87 1.33 -18.93
C SER A 259 1.55 0.93 -19.60
N ASP A 260 1.62 0.14 -20.66
CA ASP A 260 0.43 -0.34 -21.40
C ASP A 260 -0.08 -1.71 -20.91
N ASP A 261 0.79 -2.54 -20.34
CA ASP A 261 0.52 -3.96 -20.08
C ASP A 261 1.11 -4.50 -18.77
N LEU A 262 1.93 -3.73 -18.05
CA LEU A 262 2.54 -4.20 -16.82
C LEU A 262 1.52 -4.28 -15.68
N VAL A 263 1.72 -5.26 -14.81
CA VAL A 263 0.98 -5.43 -13.54
C VAL A 263 1.99 -5.53 -12.40
N LEU A 264 1.59 -5.13 -11.21
CA LEU A 264 2.43 -5.21 -10.03
C LEU A 264 2.67 -6.67 -9.64
N THR A 265 3.93 -7.07 -9.53
CA THR A 265 4.30 -8.44 -9.14
C THR A 265 5.22 -8.51 -7.92
N SER A 266 5.87 -7.40 -7.57
CA SER A 266 6.80 -7.28 -6.46
C SER A 266 6.84 -5.83 -5.94
N ALA A 267 7.45 -5.62 -4.79
CA ALA A 267 7.75 -4.30 -4.26
C ALA A 267 9.23 -4.29 -3.80
N PRO A 268 10.10 -3.43 -4.36
CA PRO A 268 9.75 -2.38 -5.29
C PRO A 268 9.54 -2.95 -6.69
N MET A 269 8.69 -2.29 -7.47
CA MET A 269 8.69 -2.44 -8.92
C MET A 269 8.92 -1.07 -9.52
N ILE A 270 9.96 -0.94 -10.34
CA ILE A 270 10.36 0.31 -10.97
C ILE A 270 10.01 0.23 -12.45
N VAL A 271 9.25 1.20 -12.94
CA VAL A 271 8.85 1.31 -14.35
C VAL A 271 9.34 2.65 -14.87
N ALA A 272 10.17 2.65 -15.91
CA ALA A 272 10.67 3.86 -16.57
C ALA A 272 10.17 3.88 -18.03
N ASN A 273 9.42 4.92 -18.41
CA ASN A 273 8.77 5.05 -19.73
C ASN A 273 8.10 3.74 -20.21
N GLY A 274 7.44 3.02 -19.30
CA GLY A 274 6.72 1.78 -19.58
C GLY A 274 7.56 0.51 -19.54
N GLU A 275 8.87 0.60 -19.31
CA GLU A 275 9.75 -0.57 -19.17
C GLU A 275 10.05 -0.87 -17.71
N ALA A 276 9.96 -2.14 -17.32
CA ALA A 276 10.25 -2.57 -15.95
C ALA A 276 11.77 -2.79 -15.75
N TYR A 277 12.32 -2.22 -14.67
CA TYR A 277 13.67 -2.54 -14.22
C TYR A 277 13.70 -3.94 -13.59
N VAL A 278 14.62 -4.78 -14.03
CA VAL A 278 14.80 -6.17 -13.56
C VAL A 278 16.23 -6.46 -13.07
N GLY A 279 17.03 -5.41 -12.88
CA GLY A 279 18.43 -5.50 -12.44
C GLY A 279 18.61 -5.53 -10.93
N ALA A 280 19.86 -5.40 -10.49
CA ALA A 280 20.21 -5.37 -9.07
C ALA A 280 19.72 -4.10 -8.37
N LEU A 281 18.90 -4.25 -7.32
CA LEU A 281 18.31 -3.11 -6.58
C LEU A 281 19.37 -2.29 -5.82
N ASP A 282 20.49 -2.91 -5.48
CA ASP A 282 21.61 -2.34 -4.73
C ASP A 282 22.77 -1.85 -5.62
N ASP A 283 22.62 -1.85 -6.95
CA ASP A 283 23.61 -1.33 -7.90
C ASP A 283 23.10 -0.05 -8.59
N PRO A 284 23.47 1.14 -8.06
CA PRO A 284 23.01 2.41 -8.62
C PRO A 284 23.56 2.69 -10.04
N ALA A 285 24.72 2.11 -10.38
CA ALA A 285 25.30 2.25 -11.71
C ALA A 285 24.52 1.43 -12.75
N GLU A 286 24.12 0.20 -12.40
CA GLU A 286 23.24 -0.61 -13.25
C GLU A 286 21.89 0.08 -13.47
N PHE A 287 21.26 0.58 -12.40
CA PHE A 287 20.01 1.32 -12.52
C PHE A 287 20.15 2.58 -13.40
N SER A 288 21.27 3.30 -13.28
CA SER A 288 21.59 4.44 -14.17
C SER A 288 21.68 4.04 -15.63
N GLN A 289 22.34 2.92 -15.94
CA GLN A 289 22.44 2.43 -17.32
C GLN A 289 21.09 2.03 -17.90
N PHE A 290 20.22 1.43 -17.08
CA PHE A 290 18.84 1.14 -17.46
C PHE A 290 18.08 2.42 -17.84
N VAL A 291 18.10 3.44 -16.97
CA VAL A 291 17.41 4.72 -17.24
C VAL A 291 17.94 5.40 -18.51
N LEU A 292 19.26 5.39 -18.73
CA LEU A 292 19.87 5.93 -19.95
C LEU A 292 19.46 5.16 -21.22
N THR A 293 19.34 3.83 -21.13
CA THR A 293 18.91 2.99 -22.24
C THR A 293 17.46 3.31 -22.61
N VAL A 294 16.57 3.35 -21.60
CA VAL A 294 15.15 3.71 -21.78
C VAL A 294 14.99 5.11 -22.37
N ALA A 295 15.78 6.09 -21.89
CA ALA A 295 15.78 7.44 -22.43
C ALA A 295 16.20 7.48 -23.91
N SER A 296 17.26 6.74 -24.25
CA SER A 296 17.77 6.65 -25.63
C SER A 296 16.75 6.02 -26.57
N ASP A 297 16.11 4.93 -26.16
CA ASP A 297 15.08 4.25 -26.95
C ASP A 297 13.87 5.15 -27.19
N ALA A 298 13.44 5.91 -26.19
CA ALA A 298 12.36 6.90 -26.34
C ALA A 298 12.74 7.96 -27.38
N TYR A 299 13.96 8.52 -27.31
CA TYR A 299 14.47 9.49 -28.26
C TYR A 299 14.50 8.95 -29.70
N TYR A 300 14.99 7.73 -29.91
CA TYR A 300 15.05 7.12 -31.24
C TYR A 300 13.67 6.72 -31.79
N LYS A 301 12.71 6.37 -30.94
CA LYS A 301 11.31 6.12 -31.35
C LYS A 301 10.58 7.41 -31.73
N ALA A 302 10.88 8.52 -31.06
CA ALA A 302 10.26 9.83 -31.32
C ALA A 302 10.88 10.57 -32.52
N SER A 303 12.14 10.26 -32.86
CA SER A 303 12.84 10.90 -33.97
C SER A 303 12.42 10.32 -35.33
N PRO A 304 12.02 11.13 -36.33
CA PRO A 304 11.75 10.62 -37.67
C PRO A 304 13.03 10.07 -38.30
N THR A 305 12.95 8.87 -38.89
CA THR A 305 14.03 8.31 -39.71
C THR A 305 14.45 9.34 -40.76
N PRO A 306 15.75 9.72 -40.86
CA PRO A 306 16.17 10.65 -41.89
C PRO A 306 15.90 10.02 -43.26
N THR A 307 15.02 10.65 -44.05
CA THR A 307 14.83 10.30 -45.46
C THR A 307 16.19 10.37 -46.14
N PRO A 308 16.68 9.30 -46.81
CA PRO A 308 17.95 9.37 -47.51
C PRO A 308 17.88 10.49 -48.54
N SER A 309 18.80 11.46 -48.43
CA SER A 309 18.94 12.53 -49.42
C SER A 309 19.20 11.90 -50.79
N PRO A 310 18.50 12.31 -51.87
CA PRO A 310 18.73 11.75 -53.18
C PRO A 310 20.19 11.93 -53.56
N SER A 311 20.86 10.80 -53.88
CA SER A 311 22.22 10.79 -54.41
C SER A 311 22.22 11.60 -55.70
N VAL A 312 22.93 12.73 -55.71
CA VAL A 312 23.12 13.53 -56.92
C VAL A 312 23.96 12.69 -57.88
N GLU A 313 23.32 12.20 -58.94
CA GLU A 313 23.97 11.53 -60.06
C GLU A 313 24.95 12.52 -60.72
N PRO A 314 26.22 12.16 -60.94
CA PRO A 314 27.19 13.09 -61.50
C PRO A 314 26.79 13.46 -62.94
N THR A 315 26.50 14.73 -63.18
CA THR A 315 26.22 15.26 -64.51
C THR A 315 27.49 15.19 -65.35
N GLU A 316 27.46 14.41 -66.44
CA GLU A 316 28.54 14.36 -67.41
C GLU A 316 28.79 15.76 -68.02
N THR A 317 30.03 16.21 -67.94
CA THR A 317 30.51 17.43 -68.59
C THR A 317 30.64 17.19 -70.09
N PRO A 318 30.06 18.02 -70.99
CA PRO A 318 30.32 17.89 -72.42
C PRO A 318 31.76 18.35 -72.72
N ALA A 319 32.51 17.52 -73.45
CA ALA A 319 33.85 17.82 -73.93
C ALA A 319 33.83 18.93 -75.02
N PRO A 320 34.93 19.71 -75.16
CA PRO A 320 35.00 20.89 -76.03
C PRO A 320 35.01 20.58 -77.54
#